data_AF-A0A077FCD3-F1
#
_entry.id   AF-A0A077FCD3-F1
#
_cell.length_a   1.000
_cell.length_b   1.000
_cell.length_c   1.000
_cell.angle_alpha   90.00
_cell.angle_beta   90.00
_cell.angle_gamma   90.00
#
_symmetry.space_group_name_H-M   'P 1'
#
loop_
_entity.id
_entity.type
_entity.pdbx_description
1 polymer ?
#
loop_
_entity_poly.entity_id
_entity_poly.type
_entity_poly.pdbx_seq_one_letter_code
_entity_poly.pdbx_strand_id
1 'polypeptide(L)'
;MKDIEGMEQALAVLKPHWEEIEADFDRQNQRFLELLGVDHEPIGRVLRAHLVIENFLDSFLSNFYGIEDIEDLRLSFAQKVKLLPSRQSSAAFVRPGIIQLNTIRNKFGHRINQPVEGHELSAVYEALRHARPDAKFASQVEAIEAFAAVACAFLSVPPAHLQELFMDAFSHVRSYTPGA
;
A
#
# COMPACT_ATOMS: atom_id res chain seq x y z
N MET A 1 0.73 31.41 -28.61
CA MET A 1 -0.08 30.19 -28.45
C MET A 1 -0.48 29.75 -29.84
N LYS A 2 -0.28 28.48 -30.22
CA LYS A 2 -0.84 27.97 -31.48
C LYS A 2 -2.32 27.72 -31.23
N ASP A 3 -3.18 28.30 -32.05
CA ASP A 3 -4.62 28.03 -31.97
C ASP A 3 -4.89 26.56 -32.28
N ILE A 4 -5.84 25.97 -31.57
CA ILE A 4 -6.30 24.60 -31.84
C ILE A 4 -7.14 24.67 -33.11
N GLU A 5 -6.60 24.16 -34.22
CA GLU A 5 -7.26 24.15 -35.53
C GLU A 5 -8.68 23.54 -35.42
N GLY A 6 -9.68 24.23 -35.95
CA GLY A 6 -11.08 23.79 -35.93
C GLY A 6 -11.89 24.15 -34.67
N MET A 7 -11.28 24.72 -33.62
CA MET A 7 -11.99 25.07 -32.37
C MET A 7 -13.10 26.10 -32.59
N GLU A 8 -12.88 27.13 -33.40
CA GLU A 8 -13.91 28.15 -33.68
C GLU A 8 -15.14 27.57 -34.38
N GLN A 9 -14.94 26.66 -35.34
CA GLN A 9 -16.05 25.96 -36.02
C GLN A 9 -16.80 25.05 -35.05
N ALA A 10 -16.10 24.33 -34.17
CA ALA A 10 -16.74 23.52 -33.15
C ALA A 10 -17.57 24.37 -32.18
N LEU A 11 -17.03 25.49 -31.69
CA LEU A 11 -17.74 26.43 -30.82
C LEU A 11 -18.97 27.03 -31.50
N ALA A 12 -18.89 27.38 -32.78
CA ALA A 12 -20.03 27.89 -33.53
C ALA A 12 -21.19 26.88 -33.62
N VAL A 13 -20.89 25.58 -33.79
CA VAL A 13 -21.88 24.50 -33.82
C VAL A 13 -22.49 24.25 -32.44
N LEU A 14 -21.70 24.35 -31.37
CA LEU A 14 -22.13 24.08 -30.00
C LEU A 14 -22.88 25.27 -29.36
N LYS A 15 -22.64 26.50 -29.83
CA LYS A 15 -23.22 27.74 -29.29
C LYS A 15 -24.75 27.71 -29.10
N PRO A 16 -25.57 27.14 -29.99
CA PRO A 16 -27.01 27.05 -29.77
C PRO A 16 -27.41 26.16 -28.59
N HIS A 17 -26.55 25.23 -28.18
CA HIS A 17 -26.78 24.30 -27.07
C HIS A 17 -26.00 24.67 -25.80
N TRP A 18 -25.44 25.89 -25.75
CA TRP A 18 -24.47 26.27 -24.72
C TRP A 18 -25.03 26.19 -23.30
N GLU A 19 -26.30 26.57 -23.09
CA GLU A 19 -26.96 26.49 -21.78
C GLU A 19 -27.06 25.03 -21.28
N GLU A 20 -27.40 24.08 -22.15
CA GLU A 20 -27.47 22.65 -21.80
C GLU A 20 -26.07 22.08 -21.50
N ILE A 21 -25.08 22.49 -22.28
CA ILE A 21 -23.68 22.10 -22.10
C ILE A 21 -23.14 22.64 -20.78
N GLU A 22 -23.40 23.91 -20.47
CA GLU A 22 -22.99 24.56 -19.23
C GLU A 22 -23.63 23.89 -18.02
N ALA A 23 -24.93 23.56 -18.10
CA ALA A 23 -25.61 22.83 -17.03
C ALA A 23 -25.06 21.41 -16.80
N ASP A 24 -24.65 20.69 -17.85
CA ASP A 24 -23.95 19.40 -17.68
C ASP A 24 -22.54 19.58 -17.13
N PHE A 25 -21.80 20.56 -17.64
CA PHE A 25 -20.47 20.88 -17.16
C PHE A 25 -20.47 21.21 -15.67
N ASP A 26 -21.40 22.05 -15.22
CA ASP A 26 -21.56 22.40 -13.81
C ASP A 26 -21.85 21.17 -12.96
N ARG A 27 -22.72 20.27 -13.41
CA ARG A 27 -22.99 19.00 -12.72
C ARG A 27 -21.74 18.12 -12.64
N GLN A 28 -20.95 18.00 -13.70
CA GLN A 28 -19.69 17.24 -13.66
C GLN A 28 -18.66 17.92 -12.76
N ASN A 29 -18.57 19.25 -12.78
CA ASN A 29 -17.67 20.02 -11.95
C ASN A 29 -18.03 19.89 -10.46
N GLN A 30 -19.31 19.91 -10.10
CA GLN A 30 -19.75 19.63 -8.71
C GLN A 30 -19.30 18.25 -8.26
N ARG A 31 -19.53 17.21 -9.09
CA ARG A 31 -19.04 15.86 -8.79
C ARG A 31 -17.52 15.79 -8.64
N PHE A 32 -16.77 16.51 -9.48
CA PHE A 32 -15.32 16.61 -9.37
C PHE A 32 -14.90 17.25 -8.05
N LEU A 33 -15.52 18.37 -7.67
CA LEU A 33 -15.25 19.07 -6.41
C LEU A 33 -15.60 18.21 -5.19
N GLU A 34 -16.69 17.45 -5.24
CA GLU A 34 -17.05 16.50 -4.19
C GLU A 34 -15.98 15.42 -4.00
N LEU A 35 -15.46 14.86 -5.10
CA LEU A 35 -14.42 13.83 -5.05
C LEU A 35 -13.08 14.39 -4.58
N LEU A 36 -12.73 15.60 -5.02
CA LEU A 36 -11.48 16.28 -4.65
C LEU A 36 -11.50 16.80 -3.21
N GLY A 37 -12.68 17.13 -2.69
CA GLY A 37 -12.88 17.62 -1.32
C GLY A 37 -12.81 16.54 -0.24
N VAL A 38 -12.70 15.26 -0.62
CA VAL A 38 -12.51 14.15 0.32
C VAL A 38 -11.15 14.28 1.01
N ASP A 39 -11.10 13.92 2.30
CA ASP A 39 -9.82 13.82 2.99
C ASP A 39 -8.94 12.71 2.37
N HIS A 40 -7.89 13.14 1.68
CA HIS A 40 -6.94 12.26 1.00
C HIS A 40 -5.72 11.90 1.86
N GLU A 41 -5.59 12.45 3.08
CA GLU A 41 -4.47 12.14 3.97
C GLU A 41 -4.35 10.63 4.28
N PRO A 42 -5.43 9.90 4.60
CA PRO A 42 -5.36 8.45 4.83
C PRO A 42 -4.78 7.67 3.65
N ILE A 43 -5.18 8.04 2.42
CA ILE A 43 -4.70 7.41 1.18
C ILE A 43 -3.19 7.63 1.04
N GLY A 44 -2.75 8.87 1.20
CA GLY A 44 -1.34 9.24 1.09
C GLY A 44 -0.47 8.52 2.13
N ARG A 45 -0.94 8.41 3.37
CA ARG A 45 -0.23 7.74 4.46
C ARG A 45 -0.10 6.23 4.25
N VAL A 46 -1.17 5.57 3.82
CA VAL A 46 -1.12 4.14 3.49
C VAL A 46 -0.26 3.87 2.26
N LEU A 47 -0.34 4.72 1.23
CA LEU A 47 0.55 4.60 0.06
C LEU A 47 2.02 4.76 0.46
N ARG A 48 2.34 5.74 1.31
CA ARG A 48 3.70 5.93 1.84
C ARG A 48 4.19 4.68 2.59
N ALA A 49 3.37 4.13 3.50
CA ALA A 49 3.72 2.92 4.24
C ALA A 49 4.00 1.74 3.31
N HIS A 50 3.20 1.58 2.25
CA HIS A 50 3.39 0.56 1.22
C HIS A 50 4.72 0.72 0.47
N LEU A 51 5.02 1.93 -0.03
CA LEU A 51 6.27 2.21 -0.78
C LEU A 51 7.51 1.96 0.07
N VAL A 52 7.47 2.35 1.35
CA VAL A 52 8.58 2.10 2.28
C VAL A 52 8.77 0.60 2.50
N ILE A 53 7.70 -0.16 2.75
CA ILE A 53 7.80 -1.62 2.89
C ILE A 53 8.32 -2.26 1.60
N GLU A 54 7.88 -1.80 0.43
CA GLU A 54 8.32 -2.34 -0.86
C GLU A 54 9.83 -2.20 -1.06
N ASN A 55 10.42 -1.06 -0.70
CA ASN A 55 11.86 -0.86 -0.75
C ASN A 55 12.63 -1.87 0.12
N PHE A 56 12.15 -2.14 1.33
CA PHE A 56 12.76 -3.15 2.21
C PHE A 56 12.51 -4.57 1.71
N LEU A 57 11.36 -4.82 1.11
CA LEU A 57 11.00 -6.10 0.51
C LEU A 57 11.93 -6.43 -0.67
N ASP A 58 12.23 -5.45 -1.51
CA ASP A 58 13.16 -5.61 -2.63
C ASP A 58 14.57 -5.95 -2.15
N SER A 59 15.04 -5.25 -1.13
CA SER A 59 16.33 -5.54 -0.49
C SER A 59 16.35 -6.92 0.16
N PHE A 60 15.27 -7.31 0.85
CA PHE A 60 15.15 -8.63 1.46
C PHE A 60 15.20 -9.74 0.42
N LEU A 61 14.38 -9.66 -0.63
CA LEU A 61 14.28 -10.69 -1.66
C LEU A 61 15.58 -10.82 -2.46
N SER A 62 16.23 -9.70 -2.77
CA SER A 62 17.53 -9.68 -3.45
C SER A 62 18.58 -10.44 -2.64
N ASN A 63 18.68 -10.15 -1.34
CA ASN A 63 19.61 -10.84 -0.44
C ASN A 63 19.24 -12.31 -0.20
N PHE A 64 17.95 -12.60 -0.02
CA PHE A 64 17.48 -13.95 0.31
C PHE A 64 17.62 -14.93 -0.85
N TYR A 65 17.41 -14.46 -2.08
CA TYR A 65 17.49 -15.29 -3.29
C TYR A 65 18.79 -15.10 -4.10
N GLY A 66 19.65 -14.16 -3.71
CA GLY A 66 20.87 -13.83 -4.45
C GLY A 66 20.59 -13.20 -5.83
N ILE A 67 19.56 -12.36 -5.92
CA ILE A 67 19.18 -11.66 -7.16
C ILE A 67 19.92 -10.32 -7.19
N GLU A 68 20.70 -10.07 -8.25
CA GLU A 68 21.46 -8.82 -8.39
C GLU A 68 20.57 -7.61 -8.69
N ASP A 69 19.60 -7.76 -9.60
CA ASP A 69 18.63 -6.71 -9.96
C ASP A 69 17.20 -7.25 -9.92
N ILE A 70 16.51 -7.01 -8.81
CA ILE A 70 15.10 -7.41 -8.65
C ILE A 70 14.15 -6.45 -9.36
N GLU A 71 14.57 -5.22 -9.66
CA GLU A 71 13.74 -4.23 -10.34
C GLU A 71 13.51 -4.62 -11.81
N ASP A 72 14.54 -5.18 -12.46
CA ASP A 72 14.48 -5.71 -13.82
C ASP A 72 13.45 -6.84 -13.99
N LEU A 73 13.12 -7.57 -12.91
CA LEU A 73 12.08 -8.60 -12.93
C LEU A 73 10.67 -8.03 -13.00
N ARG A 74 10.50 -6.71 -12.78
CA ARG A 74 9.22 -5.97 -12.86
C ARG A 74 8.08 -6.65 -12.09
N LEU A 75 8.41 -7.24 -10.95
CA LEU A 75 7.43 -7.90 -10.10
C LEU A 75 6.51 -6.84 -9.48
N SER A 76 5.20 -7.07 -9.53
CA SER A 76 4.27 -6.31 -8.72
C SER A 76 4.47 -6.60 -7.23
N PHE A 77 4.11 -5.67 -6.35
CA PHE A 77 4.12 -5.88 -4.90
C PHE A 77 3.45 -7.21 -4.48
N ALA A 78 2.30 -7.53 -5.08
CA ALA A 78 1.59 -8.78 -4.78
C ALA A 78 2.41 -10.03 -5.14
N GLN A 79 3.19 -9.98 -6.23
CA GLN A 79 4.11 -11.06 -6.58
C GLN A 79 5.31 -11.12 -5.63
N LYS A 80 5.89 -9.97 -5.25
CA LYS A 80 6.98 -9.90 -4.26
C LYS A 80 6.57 -10.50 -2.91
N VAL A 81 5.37 -10.16 -2.41
CA VAL A 81 4.84 -10.71 -1.15
C VAL A 81 4.62 -12.23 -1.22
N LYS A 82 4.28 -12.78 -2.39
CA LYS A 82 4.18 -14.24 -2.56
C LYS A 82 5.53 -14.94 -2.43
N LEU A 83 6.63 -14.26 -2.76
CA LEU A 83 8.00 -14.78 -2.60
C LEU A 83 8.49 -14.70 -1.14
N LEU A 84 7.83 -13.95 -0.26
CA LEU A 84 8.22 -13.95 1.15
C LEU A 84 8.09 -15.36 1.75
N PRO A 85 9.12 -15.85 2.45
CA PRO A 85 9.08 -17.15 3.09
C PRO A 85 7.93 -17.17 4.11
N SER A 86 7.15 -18.25 4.07
CA SER A 86 6.02 -18.42 4.99
C SER A 86 6.39 -19.09 6.30
N ARG A 87 7.64 -19.57 6.43
CA ARG A 87 8.15 -20.33 7.57
C ARG A 87 9.64 -20.03 7.78
N GLN A 88 10.14 -20.26 9.00
CA GLN A 88 11.60 -20.29 9.29
C GLN A 88 12.33 -18.99 8.91
N SER A 89 11.65 -17.85 8.99
CA SER A 89 12.22 -16.55 8.64
C SER A 89 11.53 -15.44 9.44
N SER A 90 12.28 -14.40 9.82
CA SER A 90 11.73 -13.18 10.42
C SER A 90 10.65 -12.56 9.53
N ALA A 91 10.80 -12.63 8.21
CA ALA A 91 9.81 -12.12 7.26
C ALA A 91 8.47 -12.86 7.35
N ALA A 92 8.46 -14.14 7.76
CA ALA A 92 7.23 -14.90 7.95
C ALA A 92 6.34 -14.24 9.02
N PHE A 93 6.92 -13.67 10.08
CA PHE A 93 6.17 -13.03 11.15
C PHE A 93 5.33 -11.83 10.67
N VAL A 94 5.87 -11.03 9.75
CA VAL A 94 5.20 -9.81 9.25
C VAL A 94 4.44 -10.01 7.94
N ARG A 95 4.70 -11.11 7.22
CA ARG A 95 4.08 -11.43 5.93
C ARG A 95 2.55 -11.30 5.92
N PRO A 96 1.79 -11.83 6.91
CA PRO A 96 0.32 -11.69 6.89
C PRO A 96 -0.14 -10.23 6.97
N GLY A 97 0.51 -9.38 7.75
CA GLY A 97 0.19 -7.95 7.84
C GLY A 97 0.54 -7.20 6.55
N ILE A 98 1.63 -7.56 5.87
CA ILE A 98 1.99 -7.00 4.56
C ILE A 98 0.92 -7.33 3.49
N ILE A 99 0.35 -8.54 3.54
CA ILE A 99 -0.76 -8.94 2.67
C ILE A 99 -1.99 -8.05 2.91
N GLN A 100 -2.39 -7.86 4.17
CA GLN A 100 -3.52 -6.99 4.53
C GLN A 100 -3.29 -5.54 4.10
N LEU A 101 -2.07 -5.01 4.28
CA LEU A 101 -1.71 -3.68 3.80
C LEU A 101 -1.92 -3.54 2.28
N ASN A 102 -1.52 -4.54 1.50
CA ASN A 102 -1.72 -4.51 0.06
C ASN A 102 -3.21 -4.47 -0.32
N THR A 103 -4.05 -5.22 0.40
CA THR A 103 -5.51 -5.21 0.21
C THR A 103 -6.08 -3.82 0.47
N ILE A 104 -5.68 -3.17 1.57
CA ILE A 104 -6.14 -1.82 1.93
C ILE A 104 -5.63 -0.78 0.92
N ARG A 105 -4.36 -0.88 0.50
CA ARG A 105 -3.80 -0.02 -0.54
C ARG A 105 -4.58 -0.15 -1.85
N ASN A 106 -4.91 -1.38 -2.28
CA ASN A 106 -5.71 -1.61 -3.48
C ASN A 106 -7.13 -1.03 -3.35
N LYS A 107 -7.75 -1.13 -2.17
CA LYS A 107 -9.05 -0.52 -1.86
C LYS A 107 -9.02 0.99 -2.11
N PHE A 108 -7.98 1.68 -1.60
CA PHE A 108 -7.77 3.10 -1.85
C PHE A 108 -7.46 3.45 -3.31
N GLY A 109 -6.78 2.56 -4.04
CA GLY A 109 -6.52 2.75 -5.48
C GLY A 109 -7.77 2.69 -6.36
N HIS A 110 -8.86 2.08 -5.88
CA HIS A 110 -10.09 1.88 -6.66
C HIS A 110 -11.27 2.72 -6.21
N ARG A 111 -11.26 3.22 -4.96
CA ARG A 111 -12.42 3.90 -4.38
C ARG A 111 -11.99 5.07 -3.50
N ILE A 112 -12.47 6.26 -3.85
CA ILE A 112 -12.27 7.48 -3.09
C ILE A 112 -13.19 7.43 -1.86
N ASN A 113 -12.68 7.80 -0.68
CA ASN A 113 -13.42 7.85 0.59
C ASN A 113 -13.88 6.50 1.20
N GLN A 114 -13.01 5.48 1.23
CA GLN A 114 -13.33 4.25 1.98
C GLN A 114 -12.62 4.21 3.34
N PRO A 115 -13.34 3.97 4.45
CA PRO A 115 -12.69 3.77 5.73
C PRO A 115 -11.90 2.46 5.74
N VAL A 116 -10.85 2.44 6.56
CA VAL A 116 -10.13 1.22 6.92
C VAL A 116 -10.82 0.62 8.13
N GLU A 117 -11.35 -0.58 7.98
CA GLU A 117 -12.05 -1.26 9.07
C GLU A 117 -11.06 -2.09 9.91
N GLY A 118 -11.25 -2.11 11.23
CA GLY A 118 -10.31 -2.78 12.13
C GLY A 118 -10.16 -4.28 11.87
N HIS A 119 -11.21 -4.92 11.36
CA HIS A 119 -11.17 -6.35 11.01
C HIS A 119 -10.28 -6.63 9.79
N GLU A 120 -10.07 -5.65 8.90
CA GLU A 120 -9.16 -5.75 7.74
C GLU A 120 -7.67 -5.75 8.16
N LEU A 121 -7.39 -5.44 9.44
CA LEU A 121 -6.05 -5.25 10.00
C LEU A 121 -5.68 -6.25 11.11
N SER A 122 -6.41 -7.37 11.22
CA SER A 122 -6.19 -8.35 12.30
C SER A 122 -4.73 -8.81 12.44
N ALA A 123 -4.05 -9.11 11.33
CA ALA A 123 -2.65 -9.55 11.33
C ALA A 123 -1.67 -8.41 11.58
N VAL A 124 -2.01 -7.19 11.13
CA VAL A 124 -1.26 -5.98 11.48
C VAL A 124 -1.26 -5.78 12.99
N TYR A 125 -2.43 -5.87 13.64
CA TYR A 125 -2.54 -5.75 15.09
C TYR A 125 -1.88 -6.92 15.84
N GLU A 126 -1.92 -8.13 15.29
CA GLU A 126 -1.21 -9.29 15.85
C GLU A 126 0.29 -9.03 15.90
N ALA A 127 0.89 -8.60 14.78
CA ALA A 127 2.32 -8.29 14.73
C ALA A 127 2.69 -7.15 15.70
N LEU A 128 1.88 -6.09 15.74
CA LEU A 128 2.10 -4.95 16.64
C LEU A 128 2.01 -5.34 18.11
N ARG A 129 1.11 -6.24 18.49
CA ARG A 129 0.96 -6.70 19.88
C ARG A 129 2.23 -7.36 20.40
N HIS A 130 2.95 -8.10 19.56
CA HIS A 130 4.20 -8.74 19.96
C HIS A 130 5.40 -7.80 19.86
N ALA A 131 5.47 -6.96 18.82
CA ALA A 131 6.61 -6.07 18.60
C ALA A 131 6.56 -4.78 19.43
N ARG A 132 5.35 -4.31 19.78
CA ARG A 132 5.07 -3.04 20.46
C ARG A 132 3.86 -3.18 21.41
N PRO A 133 3.93 -4.03 22.45
CA PRO A 133 2.79 -4.39 23.29
C PRO A 133 2.08 -3.20 23.97
N ASP A 134 2.82 -2.15 24.31
CA ASP A 134 2.28 -0.98 25.02
C ASP A 134 1.81 0.15 24.07
N ALA A 135 1.98 -0.02 22.77
CA ALA A 135 1.61 1.01 21.80
C ALA A 135 0.08 1.11 21.67
N LYS A 136 -0.41 2.35 21.71
CA LYS A 136 -1.80 2.70 21.41
C LYS A 136 -1.80 3.55 20.16
N PHE A 137 -2.76 3.28 19.27
CA PHE A 137 -2.90 3.99 18.01
C PHE A 137 -4.23 4.74 18.02
N ALA A 138 -4.23 6.02 17.64
CA ALA A 138 -5.44 6.83 17.57
C ALA A 138 -6.31 6.47 16.34
N SER A 139 -5.73 5.79 15.35
CA SER A 139 -6.44 5.36 14.13
C SER A 139 -5.86 4.08 13.53
N GLN A 140 -6.61 3.46 12.63
CA GLN A 140 -6.17 2.33 11.80
C GLN A 140 -4.99 2.71 10.91
N VAL A 141 -4.97 3.94 10.38
CA VAL A 141 -3.88 4.44 9.53
C VAL A 141 -2.59 4.55 10.33
N GLU A 142 -2.66 5.04 11.57
CA GLU A 142 -1.48 5.10 12.45
C GLU A 142 -0.97 3.69 12.81
N ALA A 143 -1.86 2.73 13.03
CA ALA A 143 -1.47 1.33 13.23
C ALA A 143 -0.74 0.76 11.99
N ILE A 144 -1.20 1.07 10.78
CA ILE A 144 -0.52 0.69 9.53
C ILE A 144 0.90 1.27 9.48
N GLU A 145 1.08 2.55 9.82
CA GLU A 145 2.40 3.18 9.80
C GLU A 145 3.34 2.60 10.85
N ALA A 146 2.84 2.36 12.07
CA ALA A 146 3.59 1.69 13.11
C ALA A 146 4.00 0.27 12.69
N PHE A 147 3.09 -0.44 12.00
CA PHE A 147 3.36 -1.75 11.45
C PHE A 147 4.39 -1.69 10.33
N ALA A 148 4.39 -0.66 9.49
CA ALA A 148 5.40 -0.50 8.45
C ALA A 148 6.82 -0.47 9.03
N ALA A 149 7.02 0.24 10.16
CA ALA A 149 8.29 0.23 10.86
C ALA A 149 8.68 -1.17 11.37
N VAL A 150 7.72 -1.93 11.92
CA VAL A 150 7.94 -3.32 12.37
C VAL A 150 8.26 -4.23 11.18
N ALA A 151 7.49 -4.13 10.10
CA ALA A 151 7.72 -4.90 8.88
C ALA A 151 9.13 -4.66 8.32
N CYS A 152 9.55 -3.40 8.21
CA CYS A 152 10.90 -3.06 7.73
C CYS A 152 11.99 -3.63 8.64
N ALA A 153 11.81 -3.60 9.96
CA ALA A 153 12.77 -4.18 10.90
C ALA A 153 12.91 -5.71 10.71
N PHE A 154 11.80 -6.42 10.48
CA PHE A 154 11.82 -7.88 10.28
C PHE A 154 12.19 -8.32 8.86
N LEU A 155 12.08 -7.43 7.88
CA LEU A 155 12.62 -7.60 6.51
C LEU A 155 14.10 -7.21 6.41
N SER A 156 14.63 -6.49 7.38
CA SER A 156 16.06 -6.14 7.39
C SER A 156 16.90 -7.37 7.69
N VAL A 157 18.04 -7.50 7.00
CA VAL A 157 18.99 -8.58 7.26
C VAL A 157 19.54 -8.41 8.68
N PRO A 158 19.44 -9.43 9.56
CA PRO A 158 20.02 -9.34 10.88
C PRO A 158 21.55 -9.21 10.76
N PRO A 159 22.21 -8.48 11.69
CA PRO A 159 23.67 -8.39 11.71
C PRO A 159 24.31 -9.78 11.59
N ALA A 160 25.42 -9.90 10.87
CA ALA A 160 26.05 -11.20 10.58
C ALA A 160 26.25 -12.08 11.83
N HIS A 161 26.66 -11.46 12.95
CA HIS A 161 26.88 -12.14 14.22
C HIS A 161 25.60 -12.63 14.94
N LEU A 162 24.40 -12.27 14.46
CA LEU A 162 23.10 -12.69 14.99
C LEU A 162 22.30 -13.55 14.01
N GLN A 163 22.84 -13.84 12.81
CA GLN A 163 22.09 -14.59 11.80
C GLN A 163 21.66 -15.97 12.27
N GLU A 164 22.57 -16.75 12.87
CA GLU A 164 22.25 -18.08 13.40
C GLU A 164 21.18 -18.01 14.51
N LEU A 165 21.31 -17.06 15.44
CA LEU A 165 20.32 -16.84 16.50
C LEU A 165 18.94 -16.51 15.93
N PHE A 166 18.86 -15.68 14.89
CA PHE A 166 17.61 -15.36 14.22
C PHE A 166 17.03 -16.58 13.52
N MET A 167 17.84 -17.36 12.80
CA MET A 167 17.37 -18.61 12.16
C MET A 167 16.78 -19.58 13.19
N ASP A 168 17.48 -19.79 14.31
CA ASP A 168 17.01 -20.65 15.40
C ASP A 168 15.73 -20.12 16.04
N ALA A 169 15.67 -18.82 16.35
CA ALA A 169 14.49 -18.19 16.96
C ALA A 169 13.23 -18.28 16.09
N PHE A 170 13.37 -18.14 14.77
CA PHE A 170 12.26 -18.19 13.82
C PHE A 170 11.98 -19.60 13.25
N SER A 171 12.77 -20.62 13.60
CA SER A 171 12.65 -22.00 13.11
C SER A 171 11.25 -22.62 13.27
N HIS A 172 10.51 -22.21 14.30
CA HIS A 172 9.15 -22.71 14.57
C HIS A 172 8.05 -21.76 14.09
N VAL A 173 8.42 -20.56 13.61
CA VAL A 173 7.45 -19.57 13.13
C VAL A 173 6.87 -20.01 11.80
N ARG A 174 5.55 -19.99 11.73
CA ARG A 174 4.76 -20.30 10.54
C ARG A 174 3.70 -19.23 10.38
N SER A 175 3.60 -18.70 9.18
CA SER A 175 2.63 -17.67 8.81
C SER A 175 1.50 -18.25 7.98
N TYR A 176 0.35 -17.59 8.05
CA TYR A 176 -0.83 -17.90 7.22
C TYR A 176 -1.02 -16.85 6.11
N THR A 177 -1.99 -17.08 5.23
CA THR A 177 -2.42 -16.10 4.23
C THR A 177 -3.81 -15.61 4.65
N PRO A 178 -3.97 -14.34 5.06
CA PRO A 178 -5.27 -13.81 5.42
C PRO A 178 -6.25 -13.84 4.24
N GLY A 179 -7.51 -14.24 4.48
CA GLY A 179 -8.58 -14.23 3.47
C GLY A 179 -8.51 -15.33 2.40
N ALA A 180 -7.64 -16.34 2.60
CA ALA A 180 -7.64 -17.58 1.84
C ALA A 180 -8.66 -18.60 2.40
#